data_AF-A0A923SKW3-F1
#
_entry.id   AF-A0A923SKW3-F1
#
_cell.length_a   1.000
_cell.length_b   1.000
_cell.length_c   1.000
_cell.angle_alpha   90.00
_cell.angle_beta   90.00
_cell.angle_gamma   90.00
#
_symmetry.space_group_name_H-M   'P 1'
#
loop_
_entity.id
_entity.type
_entity.pdbx_description
1 polymer ?
#
loop_
_entity_poly.entity_id
_entity_poly.type
_entity_poly.pdbx_seq_one_letter_code
_entity_poly.pdbx_strand_id
1 'polypeptide(L)' 'MELMKDWVRSLFLILLAITFIEMLLPESSMGKYLHFIFSLVIMATILYPVIRLTGGV' A
#
# COMPACT_ATOMS: atom_id res chain seq x y z
N MET A 1 20.84 3.88 0.97
CA MET A 1 19.94 4.43 2.02
C MET A 1 18.79 5.24 1.43
N GLU A 2 18.98 5.98 0.34
CA GLU A 2 17.91 6.75 -0.32
C GLU A 2 16.73 5.90 -0.77
N LEU A 3 16.97 4.76 -1.43
CA LEU A 3 15.89 3.86 -1.88
C LEU A 3 14.98 3.38 -0.74
N MET A 4 15.57 3.03 0.41
CA MET A 4 14.80 2.60 1.58
C MET A 4 13.95 3.77 2.12
N LYS A 5 14.53 4.97 2.18
CA LYS A 5 13.87 6.18 2.65
C LYS A 5 12.72 6.60 1.71
N ASP A 6 12.92 6.53 0.40
CA ASP A 6 11.90 6.85 -0.59
C ASP A 6 10.77 5.82 -0.61
N TRP A 7 11.10 4.53 -0.46
CA TRP A 7 10.11 3.47 -0.31
C TRP A 7 9.25 3.65 0.95
N VAL A 8 9.87 3.91 2.11
CA VAL A 8 9.12 4.20 3.35
C VAL A 8 8.24 5.44 3.19
N ARG A 9 8.76 6.50 2.55
CA ARG A 9 7.96 7.71 2.26
C ARG A 9 6.76 7.40 1.37
N SER A 10 6.94 6.57 0.34
CA SER A 10 5.86 6.13 -0.55
C SER A 10 4.80 5.33 0.21
N LEU A 11 5.22 4.37 1.05
CA LEU A 11 4.32 3.62 1.93
C LEU A 11 3.49 4.54 2.83
N PHE A 12 4.12 5.54 3.44
CA PHE A 12 3.43 6.49 4.29
C PHE A 12 2.36 7.27 3.52
N LEU A 13 2.67 7.74 2.31
CA LEU A 13 1.71 8.46 1.45
C LEU A 13 0.54 7.56 1.02
N ILE A 14 0.82 6.30 0.66
CA ILE A 14 -0.22 5.33 0.28
C ILE A 14 -1.14 5.03 1.46
N LEU A 15 -0.57 4.78 2.65
CA LEU A 15 -1.36 4.53 3.86
C LEU A 15 -2.25 5.73 4.21
N LEU A 16 -1.70 6.94 4.17
CA LEU A 16 -2.46 8.16 4.42
C LEU A 16 -3.61 8.31 3.43
N ALA A 17 -3.38 8.07 2.13
CA ALA A 17 -4.42 8.11 1.12
C ALA A 17 -5.51 7.04 1.36
N ILE A 18 -5.11 5.80 1.67
CA ILE A 18 -6.05 4.71 1.98
C ILE A 18 -6.90 5.08 3.20
N THR A 19 -6.30 5.60 4.28
CA THR A 19 -7.05 6.02 5.47
C THR A 19 -8.09 7.09 5.15
N PHE A 20 -7.77 8.08 4.31
CA PHE A 20 -8.77 9.05 3.84
C PHE A 20 -9.88 8.40 3.02
N ILE A 21 -9.54 7.47 2.12
CA ILE A 21 -10.53 6.76 1.31
C ILE A 21 -11.45 5.91 2.21
N GLU A 22 -10.91 5.22 3.20
CA GLU A 22 -11.68 4.42 4.16
C GLU A 22 -12.66 5.29 4.96
N MET A 23 -12.28 6.50 5.36
CA MET A 23 -13.18 7.44 6.04
C MET A 23 -14.33 7.93 5.15
N LEU A 24 -14.10 8.03 3.84
CA LEU A 24 -15.11 8.44 2.86
C LEU A 24 -15.96 7.26 2.36
N LEU A 25 -15.46 6.03 2.52
CA LEU A 25 -16.11 4.84 2.01
C LEU A 25 -17.35 4.52 2.84
N PRO A 26 -18.53 4.39 2.22
CA PRO A 26 -19.71 3.95 2.95
C PRO A 26 -19.60 2.46 3.31
N GLU A 27 -20.01 2.12 4.53
CA GLU A 27 -20.22 0.75 5.03
C GLU A 27 -21.16 -0.01 4.06
N SER A 28 -20.57 -0.77 3.14
CA SER A 28 -21.28 -1.43 2.05
C SER A 28 -20.65 -2.78 1.73
N SER A 29 -21.40 -3.64 1.03
CA SER A 29 -20.85 -4.89 0.50
C SER A 29 -19.62 -4.62 -0.38
N MET A 30 -19.66 -3.56 -1.20
CA MET A 30 -18.51 -3.09 -1.99
C MET A 30 -17.33 -2.65 -1.14
N GLY A 31 -17.57 -2.02 0.01
CA GLY A 31 -16.51 -1.55 0.90
C GLY A 31 -15.54 -2.64 1.32
N LYS A 32 -16.06 -3.84 1.62
CA LYS A 32 -15.24 -5.01 1.98
C LYS A 32 -14.28 -5.43 0.87
N TYR A 33 -14.71 -5.36 -0.40
CA TYR A 33 -13.84 -5.66 -1.53
C TYR A 33 -12.77 -4.59 -1.73
N LEU A 34 -13.09 -3.32 -1.50
CA LEU A 34 -12.13 -2.21 -1.54
C LEU A 34 -11.06 -2.34 -0.44
N HIS A 35 -11.43 -2.66 0.80
CA HIS A 35 -10.44 -2.93 1.86
C HIS A 35 -9.50 -4.09 1.49
N PHE A 36 -10.03 -5.13 0.85
CA PHE A 36 -9.19 -6.23 0.36
C PHE A 36 -8.20 -5.77 -0.71
N ILE A 37 -8.64 -4.95 -1.68
CA ILE A 37 -7.76 -4.37 -2.69
C ILE A 37 -6.68 -3.48 -2.05
N PHE A 38 -7.03 -2.63 -1.08
CA PHE A 38 -6.05 -1.80 -0.36
C PHE A 38 -5.02 -2.64 0.37
N SER A 39 -5.44 -3.75 0.98
CA SER A 39 -4.55 -4.71 1.62
C SER A 39 -3.55 -5.32 0.63
N LEU A 40 -3.99 -5.66 -0.58
CA LEU A 40 -3.11 -6.15 -1.64
C LEU A 40 -2.11 -5.08 -2.11
N VAL A 41 -2.55 -3.82 -2.26
CA VAL A 41 -1.67 -2.70 -2.64
C VAL A 41 -0.58 -2.47 -1.59
N ILE A 42 -0.95 -2.47 -0.31
CA ILE A 42 0.02 -2.35 0.79
C ILE A 42 1.01 -3.51 0.75
N MET A 43 0.51 -4.74 0.61
CA MET A 43 1.36 -5.94 0.56
C MET A 43 2.33 -5.90 -0.62
N ALA A 44 1.87 -5.56 -1.82
CA ALA A 44 2.72 -5.41 -3.00
C ALA A 44 3.79 -4.33 -2.80
N THR A 45 3.41 -3.21 -2.18
CA THR A 45 4.36 -2.13 -1.85
C THR A 45 5.40 -2.61 -0.84
N ILE A 46 5.01 -3.40 0.17
CA ILE A 46 5.94 -3.98 1.14
C ILE A 46 6.90 -4.99 0.50
N LEU A 47 6.44 -5.75 -0.48
CA LEU A 47 7.26 -6.74 -1.20
C LEU A 47 8.30 -6.10 -2.14
N TYR A 48 8.10 -4.86 -2.58
CA TYR A 48 9.00 -4.16 -3.50
C TYR A 48 10.50 -4.23 -3.12
N PRO A 49 10.92 -3.84 -1.90
CA PRO A 49 12.33 -3.94 -1.52
C PRO A 49 12.84 -5.38 -1.52
N VAL A 50 12.00 -6.37 -1.16
CA VAL A 50 12.39 -7.78 -1.15
C VAL A 50 12.71 -8.24 -2.57
N ILE A 51 11.83 -7.96 -3.52
CA ILE A 51 12.00 -8.29 -4.95
C ILE A 51 13.30 -7.66 -5.49
N ARG A 52 13.54 -6.39 -5.13
CA ARG A 52 14.69 -5.63 -5.59
C ARG A 52 16.01 -6.08 -4.96
N LEU A 53 15.96 -6.67 -3.76
CA LEU A 53 17.11 -7.28 -3.08
C LEU A 53 17.41 -8.69 -3.61
N THR A 54 16.40 -9.45 -4.05
CA THR A 54 16.59 -10.80 -4.62
C THR A 54 16.97 -10.77 -6.11
N GLY A 55 17.23 -9.60 -6.70
CA GLY A 55 17.59 -9.47 -8.11
C GLY A 55 16.42 -9.68 -9.07
N GLY A 56 15.18 -9.55 -8.59
CA GLY A 56 14.01 -9.45 -9.46
C GLY A 56 14.09 -8.16 -10.27
N VAL A 57 13.79 -8.27 -11.58
CA VAL A 57 13.81 -7.18 -12.57
C VAL A 57 12.94 -6.01 -12.14
#